data_AF-A0A5B0X3Y7-F1
#
_entry.id   AF-A0A5B0X3Y7-F1
#
_cell.length_a   1.000
_cell.length_b   1.000
_cell.length_c   1.000
_cell.angle_alpha   90.00
_cell.angle_beta   90.00
_cell.angle_gamma   90.00
#
_symmetry.space_group_name_H-M   'P 1'
#
loop_
_entity.id
_entity.type
_entity.pdbx_description
1 polymer ?
#
loop_
_entity_poly.entity_id
_entity_poly.type
_entity_poly.pdbx_seq_one_letter_code
_entity_poly.pdbx_strand_id
1 'polypeptide(L)'
;MAQAKKKTPAKKASTARKKAPAKKKAAASKTTVSPAVKRANEALAKLQKAVDSEKKALQSARKKLEAARKQAAKNATAANKRAVKAAQNASAKSSARIKAMREKVADAKHRAAEVAEAARLKAVKMAAEEKKLAHKAELAAKAEMDKAKAMAKHAESWMKKRAKQDKKKLAALEKRLAKQIAAAEKKAMAKAKAAEKKAEAKARAAAKKIESMVSGGKPAKKKASAKKKAAPKKKAAAKKKAAPKKKAAAKKKAAPKKKAVARKKAAPKKKAAAKK
;
A
#
# COMPACT_ATOMS: atom_id res chain seq x y z
N MET A 1 -70.45 39.26 9.64
CA MET A 1 -70.50 38.63 8.31
C MET A 1 -69.07 38.37 7.81
N ALA A 2 -68.92 37.33 6.99
CA ALA A 2 -67.79 37.00 6.11
C ALA A 2 -66.52 36.37 6.73
N GLN A 3 -66.45 35.05 6.54
CA GLN A 3 -65.26 34.19 6.54
C GLN A 3 -64.35 34.50 5.35
N ALA A 4 -63.03 34.26 5.43
CA ALA A 4 -62.29 33.59 4.36
C ALA A 4 -60.88 33.13 4.78
N LYS A 5 -60.68 31.82 4.61
CA LYS A 5 -59.46 31.01 4.70
C LYS A 5 -58.32 31.49 3.78
N LYS A 6 -57.07 31.26 4.19
CA LYS A 6 -55.95 30.75 3.35
C LYS A 6 -54.76 30.37 4.25
N LYS A 7 -54.54 29.07 4.47
CA LYS A 7 -53.56 28.18 3.81
C LYS A 7 -52.20 28.13 4.53
N THR A 8 -51.95 26.95 5.09
CA THR A 8 -50.71 26.44 5.68
C THR A 8 -49.50 26.52 4.74
N PRO A 9 -48.29 26.58 5.31
CA PRO A 9 -47.21 25.75 4.80
C PRO A 9 -46.66 24.80 5.88
N ALA A 10 -46.45 23.58 5.43
CA ALA A 10 -45.99 22.41 6.17
C ALA A 10 -44.77 22.68 7.07
N LYS A 11 -44.91 22.31 8.34
CA LYS A 11 -43.82 22.10 9.29
C LYS A 11 -42.93 20.98 8.74
N LYS A 12 -41.87 21.34 8.00
CA LYS A 12 -40.82 20.38 7.61
C LYS A 12 -40.21 19.83 8.90
N ALA A 13 -40.54 18.57 9.17
CA ALA A 13 -39.93 17.78 10.21
C ALA A 13 -38.41 17.85 10.08
N SER A 14 -37.77 18.28 11.16
CA SER A 14 -36.34 18.13 11.37
C SER A 14 -36.04 16.64 11.31
N THR A 15 -35.51 16.20 10.17
CA THR A 15 -34.99 14.85 9.98
C THR A 15 -33.78 14.75 10.88
N ALA A 16 -34.05 14.28 12.11
CA ALA A 16 -33.06 13.89 13.08
C ALA A 16 -32.08 12.95 12.36
N ARG A 17 -30.89 13.48 12.06
CA ARG A 17 -29.72 12.70 11.70
C ARG A 17 -29.57 11.65 12.80
N LYS A 18 -30.01 10.42 12.50
CA LYS A 18 -29.68 9.22 13.26
C LYS A 18 -28.16 9.16 13.29
N LYS A 19 -27.59 9.70 14.36
CA LYS A 19 -26.17 9.61 14.70
C LYS A 19 -25.95 8.12 14.95
N ALA A 20 -25.41 7.43 13.94
CA ALA A 20 -24.99 6.04 14.07
C ALA A 20 -24.16 5.94 15.36
N PRO A 21 -24.44 4.97 16.26
CA PRO A 21 -23.65 4.83 17.45
C PRO A 21 -22.22 4.52 17.01
N ALA A 22 -21.32 5.43 17.35
CA ALA A 22 -19.89 5.26 17.17
C ALA A 22 -19.53 3.85 17.62
N LYS A 23 -18.89 3.09 16.71
CA LYS A 23 -18.28 1.79 17.00
C LYS A 23 -17.67 1.87 18.38
N LYS A 24 -18.24 1.11 19.32
CA LYS A 24 -17.67 0.90 20.66
C LYS A 24 -16.20 0.59 20.43
N LYS A 25 -15.32 1.55 20.77
CA LYS A 25 -13.92 1.26 21.06
C LYS A 25 -13.96 0.05 21.97
N ALA A 26 -13.34 -1.04 21.52
CA ALA A 26 -13.20 -2.27 22.27
C ALA A 26 -12.94 -1.90 23.73
N ALA A 27 -13.81 -2.40 24.60
CA ALA A 27 -13.72 -2.23 26.02
C ALA A 27 -12.25 -2.37 26.41
N ALA A 28 -11.69 -1.31 27.01
CA ALA A 28 -10.38 -1.37 27.62
C ALA A 28 -10.38 -2.64 28.47
N SER A 29 -9.59 -3.62 28.03
CA SER A 29 -9.42 -4.87 28.75
C SER A 29 -9.01 -4.46 30.15
N LYS A 30 -9.92 -4.64 31.12
CA LYS A 30 -9.62 -4.47 32.53
C LYS A 30 -8.30 -5.19 32.73
N THR A 31 -7.24 -4.45 33.03
CA THR A 31 -5.90 -5.00 33.22
C THR A 31 -6.03 -5.98 34.36
N THR A 32 -6.25 -7.25 34.01
CA THR A 32 -6.35 -8.34 34.96
C THR A 32 -5.00 -8.39 35.62
N VAL A 33 -4.94 -7.90 36.86
CA VAL A 33 -3.73 -7.91 37.68
C VAL A 33 -3.14 -9.30 37.56
N SER A 34 -1.90 -9.38 37.06
CA SER A 34 -1.25 -10.66 36.79
C SER A 34 -1.45 -11.60 38.00
N PRO A 35 -1.81 -12.87 37.80
CA PRO A 35 -2.09 -13.79 38.90
C PRO A 35 -0.93 -13.89 39.89
N ALA A 36 0.30 -13.67 39.42
CA ALA A 36 1.48 -13.58 40.28
C ALA A 36 1.46 -12.35 41.21
N VAL A 37 1.07 -11.18 40.70
CA VAL A 37 0.91 -9.95 41.50
C VAL A 37 -0.22 -10.11 42.51
N LYS A 38 -1.33 -10.75 42.11
CA LYS A 38 -2.45 -11.03 43.02
C LYS A 38 -2.02 -11.92 44.20
N ARG A 39 -1.32 -13.03 43.93
CA ARG A 39 -0.79 -13.93 44.97
C ARG A 39 0.21 -13.23 45.89
N ALA A 40 1.09 -12.38 45.35
CA ALA A 40 2.04 -11.62 46.15
C ALA A 40 1.34 -10.65 47.13
N ASN A 41 0.30 -9.95 46.66
CA ASN A 41 -0.50 -9.05 47.51
C ASN A 41 -1.30 -9.80 48.58
N GLU A 42 -1.85 -10.98 48.26
CA GLU A 42 -2.54 -11.83 49.24
C GLU A 42 -1.58 -12.34 50.33
N ALA A 43 -0.34 -12.72 49.97
CA ALA A 43 0.68 -13.13 50.93
C ALA A 43 1.08 -11.98 51.86
N LEU A 44 1.26 -10.77 51.31
CA LEU A 44 1.54 -9.56 52.09
C LEU A 44 0.40 -9.25 53.08
N ALA A 45 -0.86 -9.35 52.63
CA ALA A 45 -2.02 -9.11 53.48
C ALA A 45 -2.11 -10.11 54.65
N LYS A 46 -1.77 -11.39 54.42
CA LYS A 46 -1.71 -12.40 55.48
C LYS A 46 -0.62 -12.10 56.51
N LEU A 47 0.59 -11.73 56.05
CA LEU A 47 1.69 -11.35 56.95
C LEU A 47 1.36 -10.11 57.78
N GLN A 48 0.72 -9.12 57.17
CA GLN A 48 0.30 -7.90 57.87
C GLN A 48 -0.72 -8.22 58.98
N LYS A 49 -1.73 -9.05 58.69
CA LYS A 49 -2.70 -9.52 59.69
C LYS A 49 -2.02 -10.25 60.86
N ALA A 50 -1.02 -11.08 60.57
CA ALA A 50 -0.27 -11.81 61.59
C ALA A 50 0.64 -10.90 62.45
N VAL A 51 1.18 -9.82 61.87
CA VAL A 51 1.86 -8.76 62.64
C VAL A 51 0.88 -8.06 63.58
N ASP A 52 -0.33 -7.75 63.11
CA ASP A 52 -1.32 -7.03 63.91
C ASP A 52 -1.91 -7.89 65.03
N SER A 53 -2.05 -9.21 64.83
CA SER A 53 -2.38 -10.13 65.92
C SER A 53 -1.28 -10.18 66.97
N GLU A 54 0.00 -10.23 66.58
CA GLU A 54 1.09 -10.28 67.56
C GLU A 54 1.30 -8.95 68.29
N LYS A 55 0.95 -7.81 67.67
CA LYS A 55 0.88 -6.52 68.39
C LYS A 55 -0.13 -6.57 69.54
N LYS A 56 -1.31 -7.18 69.33
CA LYS A 56 -2.32 -7.36 70.39
C LYS A 56 -1.78 -8.26 71.51
N ALA A 57 -1.05 -9.33 71.18
CA ALA A 57 -0.38 -10.18 72.16
C ALA A 57 0.73 -9.45 72.94
N LEU A 58 1.50 -8.58 72.27
CA LEU A 58 2.50 -7.75 72.96
C LEU A 58 1.83 -6.77 73.94
N GLN A 59 0.71 -6.16 73.57
CA GLN A 59 -0.04 -5.27 74.45
C GLN A 59 -0.55 -6.01 75.69
N SER A 60 -1.09 -7.22 75.53
CA SER A 60 -1.54 -8.02 76.68
C SER A 60 -0.38 -8.45 77.58
N ALA A 61 0.76 -8.82 77.00
CA ALA A 61 1.99 -9.13 77.74
C ALA A 61 2.52 -7.91 78.54
N ARG A 62 2.46 -6.71 77.96
CA ARG A 62 2.84 -5.46 78.66
C ARG A 62 1.91 -5.14 79.83
N LYS A 63 0.59 -5.31 79.67
CA LYS A 63 -0.37 -5.15 80.77
C LYS A 63 -0.08 -6.11 81.93
N LYS A 64 0.22 -7.38 81.63
CA LYS A 64 0.61 -8.38 82.64
C LYS A 64 1.93 -8.02 83.34
N LEU A 65 2.90 -7.49 82.59
CA LEU A 65 4.16 -7.01 83.16
C LEU A 65 3.94 -5.84 84.12
N GLU A 66 3.11 -4.86 83.77
CA GLU A 66 2.78 -3.75 84.66
C GLU A 66 2.07 -4.21 85.93
N ALA A 67 1.11 -5.13 85.82
CA ALA A 67 0.44 -5.73 86.97
C ALA A 67 1.42 -6.46 87.90
N ALA A 68 2.33 -7.27 87.33
CA ALA A 68 3.36 -7.98 88.09
C ALA A 68 4.32 -6.99 88.80
N ARG A 69 4.70 -5.90 88.13
CA ARG A 69 5.54 -4.84 88.73
C ARG A 69 4.84 -4.14 89.89
N LYS A 70 3.55 -3.80 89.74
CA LYS A 70 2.74 -3.21 90.81
C LYS A 70 2.64 -4.14 92.02
N GLN A 71 2.45 -5.44 91.80
CA GLN A 71 2.39 -6.42 92.89
C GLN A 71 3.74 -6.61 93.60
N ALA A 72 4.84 -6.64 92.84
CA ALA A 72 6.19 -6.71 93.39
C ALA A 72 6.58 -5.45 94.17
N ALA A 73 6.08 -4.27 93.78
CA ALA A 73 6.29 -3.02 94.49
C ALA A 73 5.55 -2.97 95.84
N LYS A 74 4.37 -3.60 95.92
CA LYS A 74 3.61 -3.73 97.19
C LYS A 74 4.26 -4.73 98.14
N ASN A 75 4.64 -5.90 97.62
CA ASN A 75 5.18 -7.01 98.40
C ASN A 75 6.38 -7.64 97.66
N ALA A 76 7.59 -7.39 98.15
CA ALA A 76 8.84 -7.78 97.48
C ALA A 76 9.24 -9.26 97.67
N THR A 77 8.28 -10.18 97.60
CA THR A 77 8.53 -11.62 97.76
C THR A 77 9.28 -12.21 96.56
N ALA A 78 9.98 -13.33 96.79
CA ALA A 78 10.68 -14.05 95.72
C ALA A 78 9.75 -14.50 94.59
N ALA A 79 8.50 -14.87 94.91
CA ALA A 79 7.48 -15.21 93.93
C ALA A 79 7.12 -14.03 93.02
N ASN A 80 6.90 -12.84 93.60
CA ASN A 80 6.57 -11.64 92.81
C ASN A 80 7.74 -11.18 91.93
N LYS A 81 8.99 -11.29 92.40
CA LYS A 81 10.18 -11.02 91.57
C LYS A 81 10.30 -11.99 90.39
N ARG A 82 10.03 -13.28 90.59
CA ARG A 82 9.98 -14.29 89.51
C ARG A 82 8.86 -14.01 88.51
N ALA A 83 7.68 -13.59 88.98
CA ALA A 83 6.56 -13.21 88.12
C ALA A 83 6.89 -12.02 87.21
N VAL A 84 7.57 -10.99 87.74
CA VAL A 84 8.06 -9.86 86.92
C VAL A 84 9.02 -10.35 85.84
N LYS A 85 10.02 -11.17 86.19
CA LYS A 85 11.01 -11.69 85.24
C LYS A 85 10.36 -12.56 84.16
N ALA A 86 9.38 -13.39 84.52
CA ALA A 86 8.59 -14.18 83.57
C ALA A 86 7.80 -13.29 82.59
N ALA A 87 7.11 -12.26 83.10
CA ALA A 87 6.36 -11.32 82.28
C ALA A 87 7.27 -10.47 81.36
N GLN A 88 8.46 -10.08 81.83
CA GLN A 88 9.48 -9.42 81.02
C GLN A 88 9.93 -10.32 79.87
N ASN A 89 10.26 -11.58 80.16
CA ASN A 89 10.66 -12.55 79.15
C ASN A 89 9.55 -12.80 78.10
N ALA A 90 8.29 -12.84 78.52
CA ALA A 90 7.15 -12.96 77.61
C ALA A 90 7.02 -11.74 76.68
N SER A 91 7.11 -10.53 77.22
CA SER A 91 7.07 -9.29 76.42
C SER A 91 8.25 -9.20 75.44
N ALA A 92 9.46 -9.59 75.88
CA ALA A 92 10.65 -9.64 75.04
C ALA A 92 10.47 -10.61 73.86
N LYS A 93 9.98 -11.83 74.11
CA LYS A 93 9.69 -12.83 73.06
C LYS A 93 8.67 -12.31 72.04
N SER A 94 7.57 -11.71 72.48
CA SER A 94 6.58 -11.12 71.56
C SER A 94 7.17 -9.97 70.73
N SER A 95 8.02 -9.13 71.32
CA SER A 95 8.68 -8.04 70.58
C SER A 95 9.66 -8.56 69.53
N ALA A 96 10.43 -9.61 69.83
CA ALA A 96 11.34 -10.26 68.90
C ALA A 96 10.58 -10.91 67.73
N ARG A 97 9.45 -11.58 68.01
CA ARG A 97 8.57 -12.13 66.95
C ARG A 97 8.01 -11.05 66.04
N ILE A 98 7.57 -9.91 66.59
CA ILE A 98 7.10 -8.78 65.78
C ILE A 98 8.22 -8.23 64.89
N LYS A 99 9.45 -8.12 65.39
CA LYS A 99 10.60 -7.66 64.60
C LYS A 99 10.85 -8.61 63.42
N ALA A 100 10.95 -9.91 63.66
CA ALA A 100 11.14 -10.91 62.62
C ALA A 100 9.98 -10.92 61.59
N MET A 101 8.74 -10.75 62.04
CA MET A 101 7.58 -10.67 61.15
C MET A 101 7.56 -9.39 60.30
N ARG A 102 8.05 -8.27 60.83
CA ARG A 102 8.20 -7.02 60.06
C ARG A 102 9.27 -7.12 58.98
N GLU A 103 10.38 -7.80 59.26
CA GLU A 103 11.41 -8.11 58.25
C GLU A 103 10.81 -8.94 57.11
N LYS A 104 10.05 -10.00 57.44
CA LYS A 104 9.32 -10.79 56.43
C LYS A 104 8.30 -9.97 55.63
N VAL A 105 7.63 -8.99 56.25
CA VAL A 105 6.73 -8.06 55.55
C VAL A 105 7.51 -7.16 54.60
N ALA A 106 8.70 -6.67 54.98
CA ALA A 106 9.55 -5.87 54.11
C ALA A 106 10.00 -6.68 52.88
N ASP A 107 10.47 -7.91 53.08
CA ASP A 107 10.84 -8.81 51.98
C ASP A 107 9.64 -9.12 51.07
N ALA A 108 8.46 -9.36 51.64
CA ALA A 108 7.25 -9.60 50.88
C ALA A 108 6.83 -8.37 50.05
N LYS A 109 7.00 -7.15 50.58
CA LYS A 109 6.78 -5.92 49.83
C LYS A 109 7.76 -5.77 48.66
N HIS A 110 9.05 -6.05 48.90
CA HIS A 110 10.06 -6.01 47.85
C HIS A 110 9.72 -6.97 46.71
N ARG A 111 9.42 -8.24 47.05
CA ARG A 111 9.02 -9.25 46.07
C ARG A 111 7.73 -8.87 45.32
N ALA A 112 6.74 -8.30 46.01
CA ALA A 112 5.52 -7.83 45.36
C ALA A 112 5.80 -6.70 44.34
N ALA A 113 6.71 -5.77 44.68
CA ALA A 113 7.14 -4.71 43.78
C ALA A 113 7.91 -5.26 42.56
N GLU A 114 8.86 -6.18 42.77
CA GLU A 114 9.60 -6.83 41.67
C GLU A 114 8.67 -7.59 40.72
N VAL A 115 7.70 -8.34 41.25
CA VAL A 115 6.74 -9.08 40.43
C VAL A 115 5.83 -8.13 39.64
N ALA A 116 5.45 -6.99 40.24
CA ALA A 116 4.66 -5.98 39.55
C ALA A 116 5.46 -5.31 38.42
N GLU A 117 6.72 -4.94 38.66
CA GLU A 117 7.59 -4.35 37.65
C GLU A 117 7.95 -5.34 36.54
N ALA A 118 8.22 -6.61 36.86
CA ALA A 118 8.44 -7.65 35.87
C ALA A 118 7.20 -7.86 34.97
N ALA A 119 5.99 -7.81 35.54
CA ALA A 119 4.75 -7.90 34.78
C ALA A 119 4.56 -6.68 33.85
N ARG A 120 4.87 -5.48 34.32
CA ARG A 120 4.84 -4.24 33.52
C ARG A 120 5.84 -4.29 32.37
N LEU A 121 7.09 -4.69 32.65
CA LEU A 121 8.14 -4.83 31.65
C LEU A 121 7.76 -5.84 30.57
N LYS A 122 7.16 -6.96 30.96
CA LYS A 122 6.64 -7.95 29.99
C LYS A 122 5.53 -7.36 29.12
N ALA A 123 4.58 -6.63 29.70
CA ALA A 123 3.52 -5.97 28.94
C ALA A 123 4.08 -4.92 27.95
N VAL A 124 5.06 -4.11 28.38
CA VAL A 124 5.71 -3.12 27.51
C VAL A 124 6.46 -3.78 26.35
N LYS A 125 7.19 -4.88 26.61
CA LYS A 125 7.88 -5.64 25.56
C LYS A 125 6.90 -6.22 24.53
N MET A 126 5.80 -6.81 24.98
CA MET A 126 4.76 -7.33 24.08
C MET A 126 4.15 -6.20 23.24
N ALA A 127 3.79 -5.08 23.86
CA ALA A 127 3.24 -3.93 23.14
C ALA A 127 4.24 -3.33 22.14
N ALA A 128 5.54 -3.36 22.44
CA ALA A 128 6.58 -2.91 21.51
C ALA A 128 6.73 -3.84 20.30
N GLU A 129 6.73 -5.17 20.50
CA GLU A 129 6.76 -6.13 19.40
C GLU A 129 5.48 -6.07 18.55
N GLU A 130 4.30 -5.90 19.17
CA GLU A 130 3.04 -5.69 18.45
C GLU A 130 3.09 -4.44 17.57
N LYS A 131 3.58 -3.31 18.10
CA LYS A 131 3.75 -2.08 17.31
C LYS A 131 4.71 -2.27 16.15
N LYS A 132 5.82 -2.99 16.38
CA LYS A 132 6.80 -3.30 15.33
C LYS A 132 6.20 -4.18 14.24
N LEU A 133 5.42 -5.20 14.60
CA LEU A 133 4.72 -6.04 13.63
C LEU A 133 3.64 -5.27 12.87
N ALA A 134 2.86 -4.43 13.56
CA ALA A 134 1.86 -3.57 12.93
C ALA A 134 2.50 -2.60 11.93
N HIS A 135 3.61 -1.96 12.29
CA HIS A 135 4.31 -1.05 11.39
C HIS A 135 4.95 -1.79 10.20
N LYS A 136 5.48 -3.00 10.42
CA LYS A 136 5.97 -3.86 9.32
C LYS A 136 4.84 -4.23 8.36
N ALA A 137 3.67 -4.58 8.87
CA ALA A 137 2.50 -4.89 8.05
C ALA A 137 2.01 -3.66 7.27
N GLU A 138 2.01 -2.47 7.90
CA GLU A 138 1.65 -1.20 7.25
C GLU A 138 2.61 -0.87 6.10
N LEU A 139 3.92 -1.01 6.31
CA LEU A 139 4.92 -0.79 5.26
C LEU A 139 4.77 -1.80 4.12
N ALA A 140 4.48 -3.06 4.41
CA ALA A 140 4.23 -4.07 3.38
C ALA A 140 2.97 -3.75 2.57
N ALA A 141 1.87 -3.36 3.24
CA ALA A 141 0.64 -2.95 2.57
C ALA A 141 0.86 -1.70 1.69
N LYS A 142 1.63 -0.73 2.18
CA LYS A 142 1.98 0.47 1.41
C LYS A 142 2.84 0.12 0.18
N ALA A 143 3.81 -0.78 0.33
CA ALA A 143 4.63 -1.25 -0.78
C ALA A 143 3.79 -1.92 -1.89
N GLU A 144 2.84 -2.78 -1.54
CA GLU A 144 1.93 -3.40 -2.52
C GLU A 144 1.01 -2.37 -3.19
N MET A 145 0.49 -1.40 -2.42
CA MET A 145 -0.31 -0.31 -2.97
C MET A 145 0.48 0.57 -3.95
N ASP A 146 1.73 0.90 -3.64
CA ASP A 146 2.58 1.71 -4.51
C ASP A 146 3.00 0.93 -5.76
N LYS A 147 3.28 -0.37 -5.64
CA LYS A 147 3.49 -1.26 -6.79
C LYS A 147 2.26 -1.32 -7.69
N ALA A 148 1.07 -1.48 -7.13
CA ALA A 148 -0.18 -1.47 -7.91
C ALA A 148 -0.40 -0.14 -8.64
N LYS A 149 -0.17 0.99 -7.97
CA LYS A 149 -0.24 2.33 -8.60
C LYS A 149 0.79 2.49 -9.73
N ALA A 150 2.01 2.00 -9.54
CA ALA A 150 3.05 2.06 -10.56
C ALA A 150 2.67 1.23 -11.79
N MET A 151 2.15 0.01 -11.59
CA MET A 151 1.66 -0.83 -12.68
C MET A 151 0.48 -0.19 -13.42
N ALA A 152 -0.49 0.40 -12.69
CA ALA A 152 -1.61 1.11 -13.29
C ALA A 152 -1.14 2.30 -14.14
N LYS A 153 -0.26 3.15 -13.61
CA LYS A 153 0.32 4.28 -14.37
C LYS A 153 1.07 3.81 -15.62
N HIS A 154 1.84 2.73 -15.50
CA HIS A 154 2.55 2.17 -16.64
C HIS A 154 1.57 1.65 -17.71
N ALA A 155 0.55 0.89 -17.30
CA ALA A 155 -0.49 0.38 -18.19
C ALA A 155 -1.23 1.52 -18.91
N GLU A 156 -1.64 2.57 -18.19
CA GLU A 156 -2.26 3.76 -18.80
C GLU A 156 -1.34 4.43 -19.81
N SER A 157 -0.06 4.60 -19.47
CA SER A 157 0.92 5.21 -20.38
C SER A 157 1.14 4.38 -21.63
N TRP A 158 1.14 3.05 -21.49
CA TRP A 158 1.30 2.11 -22.59
C TRP A 158 0.07 2.11 -23.50
N MET A 159 -1.14 2.08 -22.92
CA MET A 159 -2.39 2.19 -23.66
C MET A 159 -2.50 3.51 -24.43
N LYS A 160 -2.14 4.64 -23.81
CA LYS A 160 -2.11 5.95 -24.48
C LYS A 160 -1.12 5.96 -25.65
N LYS A 161 0.06 5.33 -25.51
CA LYS A 161 1.03 5.19 -26.60
C LYS A 161 0.49 4.31 -27.72
N ARG A 162 -0.14 3.17 -27.40
CA ARG A 162 -0.76 2.28 -28.39
C ARG A 162 -1.89 2.97 -29.15
N ALA A 163 -2.82 3.62 -28.44
CA ALA A 163 -3.91 4.38 -29.07
C ALA A 163 -3.40 5.45 -30.03
N LYS A 164 -2.33 6.18 -29.68
CA LYS A 164 -1.69 7.15 -30.60
C LYS A 164 -1.09 6.47 -31.84
N GLN A 165 -0.44 5.32 -31.68
CA GLN A 165 0.12 4.56 -32.80
C GLN A 165 -0.97 3.97 -33.70
N ASP A 166 -2.03 3.43 -33.11
CA ASP A 166 -3.13 2.84 -33.84
C ASP A 166 -3.93 3.93 -34.59
N LYS A 167 -4.14 5.12 -33.98
CA LYS A 167 -4.67 6.30 -34.68
C LYS A 167 -3.84 6.69 -35.90
N LYS A 168 -2.50 6.67 -35.79
CA LYS A 168 -1.61 6.95 -36.93
C LYS A 168 -1.76 5.91 -38.04
N LYS A 169 -1.87 4.62 -37.68
CA LYS A 169 -2.07 3.53 -38.64
C LYS A 169 -3.42 3.64 -39.34
N LEU A 170 -4.48 3.94 -38.61
CA LEU A 170 -5.82 4.16 -39.16
C LEU A 170 -5.83 5.34 -40.14
N ALA A 171 -5.28 6.50 -39.75
CA ALA A 171 -5.18 7.64 -40.64
C ALA A 171 -4.35 7.35 -41.92
N ALA A 172 -3.30 6.51 -41.81
CA ALA A 172 -2.53 6.07 -42.96
C ALA A 172 -3.34 5.13 -43.89
N LEU A 173 -4.13 4.23 -43.31
CA LEU A 173 -5.04 3.36 -44.05
C LEU A 173 -6.15 4.15 -44.74
N GLU A 174 -6.80 5.08 -44.05
CA GLU A 174 -7.83 5.97 -44.60
C GLU A 174 -7.28 6.75 -45.80
N LYS A 175 -6.08 7.33 -45.69
CA LYS A 175 -5.42 8.02 -46.80
C LYS A 175 -5.13 7.10 -47.99
N ARG A 176 -4.74 5.85 -47.73
CA ARG A 176 -4.48 4.87 -48.79
C ARG A 176 -5.78 4.48 -49.50
N LEU A 177 -6.86 4.25 -48.75
CA LEU A 177 -8.17 3.93 -49.30
C LEU A 177 -8.74 5.11 -50.09
N ALA A 178 -8.68 6.33 -49.56
CA ALA A 178 -9.12 7.54 -50.28
C ALA A 178 -8.38 7.73 -51.62
N LYS A 179 -7.07 7.47 -51.65
CA LYS A 179 -6.29 7.50 -52.91
C LYS A 179 -6.75 6.42 -53.90
N GLN A 180 -7.09 5.21 -53.42
CA GLN A 180 -7.60 4.14 -54.27
C GLN A 180 -8.98 4.50 -54.85
N ILE A 181 -9.86 5.08 -54.05
CA ILE A 181 -11.19 5.55 -54.48
C ILE A 181 -11.03 6.66 -55.53
N ALA A 182 -10.25 7.71 -55.25
CA ALA A 182 -10.03 8.79 -56.22
C ALA A 182 -9.40 8.31 -57.54
N ALA A 183 -8.50 7.31 -57.49
CA ALA A 183 -7.94 6.70 -58.69
C ALA A 183 -8.99 5.90 -59.47
N ALA A 184 -9.91 5.22 -58.79
CA ALA A 184 -11.03 4.52 -59.41
C ALA A 184 -12.04 5.49 -60.04
N GLU A 185 -12.39 6.58 -59.35
CA GLU A 185 -13.27 7.64 -59.86
C GLU A 185 -12.71 8.30 -61.11
N LYS A 186 -11.41 8.67 -61.11
CA LYS A 186 -10.75 9.21 -62.31
C LYS A 186 -10.78 8.24 -63.49
N LYS A 187 -10.57 6.95 -63.23
CA LYS A 187 -10.68 5.91 -64.27
C LYS A 187 -12.12 5.78 -64.78
N ALA A 188 -13.11 5.83 -63.91
CA ALA A 188 -14.53 5.77 -64.27
C ALA A 188 -14.93 6.99 -65.11
N MET A 189 -14.55 8.20 -64.69
CA MET A 189 -14.80 9.43 -65.45
C MET A 189 -14.10 9.43 -66.81
N ALA A 190 -12.87 8.92 -66.90
CA ALA A 190 -12.18 8.79 -68.18
C ALA A 190 -12.90 7.82 -69.13
N LYS A 191 -13.40 6.69 -68.60
CA LYS A 191 -14.22 5.74 -69.38
C LYS A 191 -15.55 6.35 -69.82
N ALA A 192 -16.23 7.11 -68.96
CA ALA A 192 -17.47 7.80 -69.31
C ALA A 192 -17.25 8.83 -70.42
N LYS A 193 -16.23 9.69 -70.31
CA LYS A 193 -15.86 10.66 -71.36
C LYS A 193 -15.47 9.98 -72.68
N ALA A 194 -14.80 8.83 -72.62
CA ALA A 194 -14.47 8.06 -73.82
C ALA A 194 -15.72 7.43 -74.47
N ALA A 195 -16.69 6.98 -73.68
CA ALA A 195 -17.96 6.48 -74.18
C ALA A 195 -18.81 7.60 -74.80
N GLU A 196 -18.86 8.78 -74.18
CA GLU A 196 -19.55 9.97 -74.68
C GLU A 196 -18.96 10.45 -76.02
N LYS A 197 -17.63 10.57 -76.12
CA LYS A 197 -16.97 10.90 -77.40
C LYS A 197 -17.24 9.88 -78.50
N LYS A 198 -17.33 8.59 -78.15
CA LYS A 198 -17.70 7.55 -79.11
C LYS A 198 -19.16 7.65 -79.53
N ALA A 199 -20.07 8.01 -78.62
CA ALA A 199 -21.47 8.23 -78.93
C ALA A 199 -21.65 9.48 -79.82
N GLU A 200 -20.96 10.57 -79.52
CA GLU A 200 -20.98 11.81 -80.32
C GLU A 200 -20.39 11.60 -81.72
N ALA A 201 -19.29 10.85 -81.84
CA ALA A 201 -18.72 10.49 -83.14
C ALA A 201 -19.69 9.65 -83.99
N LYS A 202 -20.41 8.70 -83.36
CA LYS A 202 -21.45 7.91 -84.04
C LYS A 202 -22.64 8.76 -84.44
N ALA A 203 -23.07 9.70 -83.59
CA ALA A 203 -24.16 10.64 -83.91
C ALA A 203 -23.77 11.58 -85.06
N ARG A 204 -22.55 12.12 -85.07
CA ARG A 204 -22.03 12.94 -86.18
C ARG A 204 -21.89 12.13 -87.48
N ALA A 205 -21.50 10.85 -87.40
CA ALA A 205 -21.45 9.97 -88.57
C ALA A 205 -22.85 9.66 -89.11
N ALA A 206 -23.84 9.46 -88.24
CA ALA A 206 -25.24 9.29 -88.63
C ALA A 206 -25.82 10.57 -89.24
N ALA A 207 -25.56 11.75 -88.67
CA ALA A 207 -25.98 13.04 -89.20
C ALA A 207 -25.39 13.31 -90.59
N LYS A 208 -24.08 13.07 -90.78
CA LYS A 208 -23.44 13.18 -92.11
C LYS A 208 -24.01 12.21 -93.14
N LYS A 209 -24.43 11.02 -92.71
CA LYS A 209 -25.07 10.03 -93.60
C LYS A 209 -26.45 10.49 -94.04
N ILE A 210 -27.23 11.10 -93.13
CA ILE A 210 -28.52 11.72 -93.45
C ILE A 210 -28.31 12.93 -94.37
N GLU A 211 -27.33 13.78 -94.11
CA GLU A 211 -27.00 14.94 -94.95
C GLU A 211 -26.53 14.56 -96.37
N SER A 212 -25.78 13.45 -96.49
CA SER A 212 -25.42 12.86 -97.79
C SER A 212 -26.58 12.17 -98.53
N MET A 213 -27.69 11.89 -97.85
CA MET A 213 -28.92 11.37 -98.48
C MET A 213 -29.89 12.51 -98.87
N VAL A 214 -29.79 13.68 -98.24
CA VAL A 214 -30.60 14.87 -98.56
C VAL A 214 -29.96 15.72 -99.66
N SER A 215 -28.62 15.72 -99.78
CA SER A 215 -27.90 16.34 -100.90
C SER A 215 -27.69 15.32 -102.04
N GLY A 216 -28.63 15.28 -103.00
CA GLY A 216 -28.51 14.43 -104.17
C GLY A 216 -27.24 14.70 -105.00
N GLY A 217 -26.51 13.64 -105.37
CA GLY A 217 -25.36 13.74 -106.28
C GLY A 217 -24.65 12.40 -106.54
N LYS A 218 -24.71 11.94 -107.79
CA LYS A 218 -24.34 10.63 -108.37
C LYS A 218 -22.82 10.31 -108.35
N PRO A 219 -22.38 9.04 -108.35
CA PRO A 219 -20.97 8.66 -108.14
C PRO A 219 -20.13 8.66 -109.43
N ALA A 220 -18.87 9.09 -109.33
CA ALA A 220 -17.87 8.93 -110.38
C ALA A 220 -16.65 8.14 -109.87
N LYS A 221 -16.29 7.15 -110.69
CA LYS A 221 -15.31 6.08 -110.50
C LYS A 221 -14.10 6.40 -111.38
N LYS A 222 -12.86 6.36 -110.83
CA LYS A 222 -11.58 5.97 -111.48
C LYS A 222 -10.41 6.43 -110.58
N LYS A 223 -9.64 5.49 -110.01
CA LYS A 223 -8.43 4.80 -110.51
C LYS A 223 -7.17 5.68 -110.51
N ALA A 224 -6.16 5.20 -109.78
CA ALA A 224 -4.77 4.96 -110.21
C ALA A 224 -3.69 5.41 -109.21
N SER A 225 -2.73 4.51 -109.06
CA SER A 225 -1.53 4.43 -108.23
C SER A 225 -0.47 5.51 -108.44
N ALA A 226 0.28 5.83 -107.38
CA ALA A 226 1.73 6.08 -107.45
C ALA A 226 2.41 5.89 -106.08
N LYS A 227 3.64 5.39 -106.12
CA LYS A 227 4.47 4.82 -105.05
C LYS A 227 5.74 5.66 -104.93
N LYS A 228 6.15 6.15 -103.75
CA LYS A 228 7.55 6.12 -103.24
C LYS A 228 7.80 6.99 -101.98
N LYS A 229 8.63 6.40 -101.09
CA LYS A 229 9.65 6.98 -100.17
C LYS A 229 9.11 7.86 -99.02
N ALA A 230 9.62 7.82 -97.78
CA ALA A 230 10.87 7.33 -97.22
C ALA A 230 10.72 6.97 -95.73
N ALA A 231 11.56 6.05 -95.23
CA ALA A 231 11.96 6.00 -93.82
C ALA A 231 13.41 6.52 -93.73
N PRO A 232 13.86 7.07 -92.58
CA PRO A 232 14.59 6.17 -91.67
C PRO A 232 14.51 6.49 -90.15
N LYS A 233 14.61 5.40 -89.38
CA LYS A 233 15.39 5.18 -88.13
C LYS A 233 15.20 6.08 -86.89
N LYS A 234 14.93 5.42 -85.76
CA LYS A 234 15.96 5.27 -84.69
C LYS A 234 15.68 4.05 -83.79
N LYS A 235 16.67 3.15 -83.74
CA LYS A 235 16.90 2.11 -82.70
C LYS A 235 17.92 2.68 -81.69
N ALA A 236 17.71 2.43 -80.40
CA ALA A 236 18.71 2.14 -79.36
C ALA A 236 17.90 1.77 -78.10
N ALA A 237 17.79 0.51 -77.61
CA ALA A 237 18.81 -0.45 -77.20
C ALA A 237 19.79 0.10 -76.15
N ALA A 238 19.39 0.06 -74.88
CA ALA A 238 20.31 -0.11 -73.76
C ALA A 238 19.80 -1.27 -72.90
N LYS A 239 20.42 -2.43 -73.12
CA LYS A 239 20.29 -3.64 -72.31
C LYS A 239 21.44 -3.62 -71.31
N LYS A 240 21.19 -4.21 -70.12
CA LYS A 240 22.12 -4.91 -69.21
C LYS A 240 22.53 -4.25 -67.88
N LYS A 241 22.16 -5.00 -66.84
CA LYS A 241 22.97 -5.54 -65.74
C LYS A 241 23.40 -4.58 -64.61
N ALA A 242 22.89 -4.82 -63.40
CA ALA A 242 23.54 -5.70 -62.41
C ALA A 242 23.00 -5.44 -60.99
N ALA A 243 22.27 -6.39 -60.42
CA ALA A 243 22.54 -6.82 -59.04
C ALA A 243 23.75 -7.78 -59.13
N PRO A 244 24.61 -7.98 -58.10
CA PRO A 244 24.29 -7.99 -56.68
C PRO A 244 25.39 -7.39 -55.77
N LYS A 245 25.14 -7.30 -54.45
CA LYS A 245 26.02 -7.90 -53.43
C LYS A 245 25.44 -7.76 -52.03
N LYS A 246 24.91 -8.88 -51.53
CA LYS A 246 25.01 -9.27 -50.12
C LYS A 246 26.49 -9.34 -49.74
N LYS A 247 26.87 -8.64 -48.68
CA LYS A 247 27.94 -8.98 -47.72
C LYS A 247 27.52 -8.33 -46.40
N ALA A 248 27.72 -8.87 -45.22
CA ALA A 248 27.99 -10.21 -44.74
C ALA A 248 27.65 -10.12 -43.26
N ALA A 249 27.07 -11.18 -42.71
CA ALA A 249 26.95 -11.33 -41.28
C ALA A 249 28.35 -11.48 -40.68
N ALA A 250 28.65 -10.74 -39.61
CA ALA A 250 29.70 -11.09 -38.68
C ALA A 250 29.06 -11.28 -37.30
N LYS A 251 28.74 -12.54 -37.01
CA LYS A 251 28.61 -13.06 -35.64
C LYS A 251 30.00 -13.04 -34.97
N LYS A 252 29.96 -12.93 -33.64
CA LYS A 252 30.88 -13.44 -32.59
C LYS A 252 31.49 -12.32 -31.75
N LYS A 253 31.01 -12.15 -30.52
CA LYS A 253 31.52 -12.79 -29.28
C LYS A 253 32.92 -12.29 -28.91
N ALA A 254 32.99 -11.44 -27.88
CA ALA A 254 34.05 -11.50 -26.88
C ALA A 254 33.61 -10.71 -25.64
N ALA A 255 33.28 -11.44 -24.57
CA ALA A 255 33.39 -10.92 -23.21
C ALA A 255 34.81 -11.22 -22.70
N PRO A 256 35.43 -10.34 -21.91
CA PRO A 256 36.40 -10.75 -20.93
C PRO A 256 35.89 -10.56 -19.50
N LYS A 257 36.29 -11.53 -18.68
CA LYS A 257 35.95 -11.78 -17.29
C LYS A 257 36.68 -10.82 -16.33
N LYS A 258 36.06 -10.64 -15.16
CA LYS A 258 36.60 -10.62 -13.78
C LYS A 258 38.01 -10.04 -13.53
N LYS A 259 38.06 -9.00 -12.69
CA LYS A 259 39.03 -8.71 -11.60
C LYS A 259 38.31 -7.75 -10.63
N ALA A 260 38.47 -7.72 -9.31
CA ALA A 260 39.16 -8.55 -8.34
C ALA A 260 38.55 -8.20 -6.96
N VAL A 261 38.62 -9.15 -6.04
CA VAL A 261 38.15 -9.04 -4.66
C VAL A 261 39.17 -8.23 -3.86
N ALA A 262 38.75 -7.23 -3.10
CA ALA A 262 39.55 -6.66 -2.02
C ALA A 262 38.70 -6.59 -0.75
N ARG A 263 38.76 -7.67 0.04
CA ARG A 263 38.49 -7.64 1.48
C ARG A 263 39.72 -7.04 2.15
N LYS A 264 39.54 -6.05 3.02
CA LYS A 264 40.42 -5.87 4.18
C LYS A 264 39.64 -5.33 5.37
N LYS A 265 39.42 -6.21 6.35
CA LYS A 265 39.20 -5.87 7.76
C LYS A 265 40.47 -5.20 8.29
N ALA A 266 40.34 -4.08 9.01
CA ALA A 266 41.25 -3.67 10.09
C ALA A 266 40.66 -2.47 10.86
N ALA A 267 40.09 -2.75 12.03
CA ALA A 267 40.19 -1.91 13.23
C ALA A 267 40.96 -2.76 14.27
N PRO A 268 41.61 -2.23 15.33
CA PRO A 268 41.44 -0.90 15.95
C PRO A 268 42.77 -0.19 16.33
N LYS A 269 42.77 1.13 16.59
CA LYS A 269 43.75 1.73 17.51
C LYS A 269 43.12 2.85 18.37
N LYS A 270 43.38 2.70 19.66
CA LYS A 270 43.06 3.57 20.79
C LYS A 270 43.61 5.00 20.59
N LYS A 271 42.87 6.01 21.06
CA LYS A 271 43.47 7.17 21.72
C LYS A 271 42.66 7.48 22.98
N ALA A 272 43.36 7.47 24.10
CA ALA A 272 42.89 7.90 25.40
C ALA A 272 42.97 9.44 25.52
N ALA A 273 42.08 9.97 26.36
CA ALA A 273 42.23 11.12 27.25
C ALA A 273 42.77 12.46 26.72
N ALA A 274 41.92 13.49 26.79
CA ALA A 274 42.28 14.77 27.40
C ALA A 274 41.04 15.40 28.08
N LYS A 275 41.16 15.64 29.38
CA LYS A 275 40.26 16.44 30.22
C LYS A 275 40.27 17.91 29.78
N LYS A 276 39.13 18.58 29.85
CA LYS A 276 38.82 19.65 30.82
C LYS A 276 37.31 19.89 30.81
#